data_AF-A0A7J4BA95-F1
#
_entry.id   AF-A0A7J4BA95-F1
#
_cell.length_a   1.000
_cell.length_b   1.000
_cell.length_c   1.000
_cell.angle_alpha   90.00
_cell.angle_beta   90.00
_cell.angle_gamma   90.00
#
_symmetry.space_group_name_H-M   'P 1'
#
loop_
_entity.id
_entity.type
_entity.pdbx_description
1 polymer ?
#
loop_
_entity_poly.entity_id
_entity_poly.type
_entity_poly.pdbx_seq_one_letter_code
_entity_poly.pdbx_strand_id
1 'polypeptide(L)'
;VVPVGGVTEVVKFALLTKNSSVSVSKTLLGITSHRLVTTLTMLAFLSLSIVGLHVPISRALVLILPATALILINLSLFLVPRSKSLESLVNKFYRRIGKNPNIKIHEEYLSDFSSLVKRYNFVLGATILSMLERVANAAHGYALALLIGLKPSFWQLVIGFDSIYMIIWLLPIVTPGNIGVYELTQTGVLSLVGISRGIAALLSVLTRVFIVLGEYPLFLAAAVSFGISIKSITELVKEWK
;
A
#
# COMPACT_ATOMS: atom_id res chain seq x y z
N VAL A 1 1.65 10.08 8.32
CA VAL A 1 1.89 8.63 8.08
C VAL A 1 3.39 8.39 8.07
N VAL A 2 3.96 7.63 9.03
CA VAL A 2 5.30 7.06 8.84
C VAL A 2 5.06 5.84 7.94
N PRO A 3 5.48 5.84 6.66
CA PRO A 3 5.29 4.71 5.77
C PRO A 3 6.22 3.60 6.23
N VAL A 4 5.74 2.81 7.16
CA VAL A 4 6.34 1.54 7.50
C VAL A 4 5.34 0.53 6.98
N GLY A 5 5.52 0.08 5.74
CA GLY A 5 4.54 -0.77 5.05
C GLY A 5 4.12 -1.96 5.92
N GLY A 6 5.07 -2.56 6.64
CA GLY A 6 4.79 -3.62 7.62
C GLY A 6 4.12 -3.14 8.92
N VAL A 7 4.56 -2.03 9.53
CA VAL A 7 4.03 -1.61 10.85
C VAL A 7 2.65 -0.99 10.75
N THR A 8 2.32 -0.28 9.67
CA THR A 8 0.96 0.24 9.48
C THR A 8 -0.06 -0.89 9.36
N GLU A 9 0.32 -2.02 8.76
CA GLU A 9 -0.54 -3.20 8.68
C GLU A 9 -0.63 -3.97 9.99
N VAL A 10 0.48 -4.11 10.73
CA VAL A 10 0.46 -4.67 12.09
C VAL A 10 -0.43 -3.82 13.01
N VAL A 11 -0.37 -2.49 12.89
CA VAL A 11 -1.23 -1.57 13.64
C VAL A 11 -2.68 -1.71 13.21
N LYS A 12 -2.99 -1.75 11.91
CA LYS A 12 -4.36 -2.02 11.42
C LYS A 12 -4.89 -3.35 11.95
N PHE A 13 -4.09 -4.40 11.88
CA PHE A 13 -4.43 -5.71 12.40
C PHE A 13 -4.69 -5.67 13.90
N ALA A 14 -3.80 -5.05 14.68
CA ALA A 14 -3.95 -4.90 16.12
C ALA A 14 -5.19 -4.09 16.50
N LEU A 15 -5.44 -2.96 15.83
CA LEU A 15 -6.63 -2.14 16.08
C LEU A 15 -7.92 -2.88 15.76
N LEU A 16 -7.98 -3.57 14.61
CA LEU A 16 -9.17 -4.31 14.19
C LEU A 16 -9.44 -5.56 15.02
N THR A 17 -8.40 -6.20 15.56
CA THR A 17 -8.58 -7.39 16.40
C THR A 17 -8.77 -7.06 17.89
N LYS A 18 -8.24 -5.93 18.36
CA LYS A 18 -8.31 -5.50 19.77
C LYS A 18 -9.52 -4.62 20.08
N ASN A 19 -9.91 -3.71 19.17
CA ASN A 19 -10.98 -2.74 19.40
C ASN A 19 -12.30 -3.11 18.69
N SER A 20 -12.26 -3.92 17.64
CA SER A 20 -13.46 -4.43 16.99
C SER A 20 -13.59 -5.93 17.18
N SER A 21 -14.80 -6.42 17.40
CA SER A 21 -15.13 -7.86 17.52
C SER A 21 -15.02 -8.60 16.19
N VAL A 22 -14.03 -8.24 15.36
CA VAL A 22 -13.75 -8.80 14.06
C VAL A 22 -12.73 -9.93 14.21
N SER A 23 -13.03 -11.08 13.63
CA SER A 23 -12.14 -12.25 13.69
C SER A 23 -10.79 -11.97 12.99
N VAL A 24 -9.75 -12.67 13.42
CA VAL A 24 -8.42 -12.65 12.80
C VAL A 24 -8.52 -12.99 11.31
N SER A 25 -9.31 -14.00 10.97
CA SER A 25 -9.57 -14.42 9.58
C SER A 25 -10.11 -13.28 8.72
N LYS A 26 -11.19 -12.61 9.17
CA LYS A 26 -11.79 -11.47 8.44
C LYS A 26 -10.83 -10.29 8.32
N THR A 27 -10.03 -10.03 9.35
CA THR A 27 -9.03 -8.97 9.34
C THR A 27 -7.94 -9.25 8.31
N LEU A 28 -7.38 -10.47 8.29
CA LEU A 28 -6.39 -10.88 7.31
C LEU A 28 -6.97 -10.82 5.89
N LEU A 29 -8.18 -11.33 5.69
CA LEU A 29 -8.84 -11.31 4.39
C LEU A 29 -9.07 -9.87 3.91
N GLY A 30 -9.51 -8.97 4.79
CA GLY A 30 -9.70 -7.56 4.46
C GLY A 30 -8.41 -6.85 4.05
N ILE A 31 -7.34 -7.00 4.84
CA ILE A 31 -6.03 -6.38 4.56
C ILE A 31 -5.45 -6.91 3.25
N THR A 32 -5.43 -8.23 3.08
CA THR A 32 -4.84 -8.87 1.89
C THR A 32 -5.66 -8.63 0.62
N SER A 33 -7.00 -8.61 0.72
CA SER A 33 -7.89 -8.22 -0.40
C SER A 33 -7.63 -6.78 -0.83
N HIS A 34 -7.53 -5.85 0.13
CA HIS A 34 -7.21 -4.45 -0.15
C HIS A 34 -5.87 -4.34 -0.87
N ARG A 35 -4.81 -4.99 -0.38
CA ARG A 35 -3.49 -4.99 -1.03
C ARG A 35 -3.59 -5.49 -2.48
N LEU A 36 -4.29 -6.60 -2.71
CA LEU A 36 -4.47 -7.16 -4.05
C LEU A 36 -5.18 -6.19 -5.00
N VAL A 37 -6.37 -5.72 -4.63
CA VAL A 37 -7.16 -4.77 -5.44
C VAL A 37 -6.31 -3.56 -5.79
N THR A 38 -5.64 -3.00 -4.79
CA THR A 38 -4.81 -1.80 -4.96
C THR A 38 -3.62 -2.03 -5.89
N THR A 39 -2.96 -3.20 -5.82
CA THR A 39 -1.89 -3.52 -6.76
C THR A 39 -2.35 -3.81 -8.18
N LEU A 40 -3.52 -4.43 -8.33
CA LEU A 40 -4.07 -4.75 -9.64
C LEU A 40 -4.50 -3.47 -10.36
N THR A 41 -5.15 -2.54 -9.66
CA THR A 41 -5.52 -1.23 -10.23
C THR A 41 -4.29 -0.40 -10.56
N MET A 42 -3.28 -0.38 -9.68
CA MET A 42 -1.99 0.25 -9.97
C MET A 42 -1.34 -0.34 -11.24
N LEU A 43 -1.25 -1.67 -11.37
CA LEU A 43 -0.64 -2.28 -12.57
C LEU A 43 -1.43 -1.94 -13.84
N ALA A 44 -2.77 -1.92 -13.78
CA ALA A 44 -3.60 -1.54 -14.91
C ALA A 44 -3.26 -0.10 -15.36
N PHE A 45 -3.23 0.86 -14.43
CA PHE A 45 -2.87 2.25 -14.70
C PHE A 45 -1.44 2.42 -15.19
N LEU A 46 -0.48 1.69 -14.60
CA LEU A 46 0.91 1.69 -15.04
C LEU A 46 1.04 1.17 -16.47
N SER A 47 0.36 0.06 -16.79
CA SER A 47 0.37 -0.54 -18.13
C SER A 47 -0.24 0.40 -19.16
N LEU A 48 -1.38 1.01 -18.85
CA LEU A 48 -2.01 2.03 -19.70
C LEU A 48 -1.09 3.23 -19.92
N SER A 49 -0.34 3.65 -18.89
CA SER A 49 0.59 4.78 -19.00
C SER A 49 1.81 4.46 -19.85
N ILE A 50 2.34 3.24 -19.73
CA ILE A 50 3.46 2.76 -20.57
C ILE A 50 3.05 2.75 -22.05
N VAL A 51 1.84 2.25 -22.34
CA VAL A 51 1.28 2.25 -23.69
C VAL A 51 1.00 3.70 -24.16
N GLY A 52 0.35 4.51 -23.33
CA GLY A 52 -0.02 5.89 -23.65
C GLY A 52 1.16 6.83 -23.90
N LEU A 53 2.33 6.56 -23.30
CA LEU A 53 3.58 7.31 -23.53
C LEU A 53 4.50 6.67 -24.56
N HIS A 54 4.14 5.51 -25.13
CA HIS A 54 5.00 4.76 -26.04
C HIS A 54 6.40 4.52 -25.46
N VAL A 55 6.46 4.14 -24.17
CA VAL A 55 7.73 3.98 -23.46
C VAL A 55 8.54 2.84 -24.08
N PRO A 56 9.84 3.03 -24.38
CA PRO A 56 10.69 1.96 -24.89
C PRO A 56 10.71 0.74 -23.97
N ILE A 57 10.74 -0.46 -24.55
CA ILE A 57 10.69 -1.74 -23.81
C ILE A 57 11.69 -1.78 -22.65
N SER A 58 12.92 -1.31 -22.85
CA SER A 58 13.96 -1.28 -21.81
C SER A 58 13.54 -0.47 -20.58
N ARG A 59 12.90 0.69 -20.77
CA ARG A 59 12.37 1.52 -19.66
C ARG A 59 11.08 0.96 -19.09
N ALA A 60 10.24 0.37 -19.93
CA ALA A 60 9.00 -0.29 -19.49
C ALA A 60 9.31 -1.46 -18.54
N LEU A 61 10.33 -2.27 -18.82
CA LEU A 61 10.76 -3.36 -17.94
C LEU A 61 11.20 -2.88 -16.56
N VAL A 62 11.91 -1.75 -16.47
CA VAL A 62 12.32 -1.15 -15.19
C VAL A 62 11.11 -0.78 -14.33
N LEU A 63 9.99 -0.37 -14.94
CA LEU A 63 8.76 -0.01 -14.24
C LEU A 63 7.88 -1.23 -13.92
N ILE A 64 7.75 -2.18 -14.85
CA ILE A 64 6.86 -3.33 -14.73
C ILE A 64 7.42 -4.37 -13.75
N LEU A 65 8.72 -4.66 -13.78
CA LEU A 65 9.30 -5.73 -12.97
C LEU A 65 9.03 -5.55 -11.45
N PRO A 66 9.27 -4.36 -10.85
CA PRO A 66 8.91 -4.12 -9.45
C PRO A 66 7.41 -4.25 -9.18
N ALA A 67 6.56 -3.77 -10.09
CA ALA A 67 5.10 -3.86 -9.95
C ALA A 67 4.61 -5.32 -10.00
N THR A 68 5.14 -6.13 -10.91
CA THR A 68 4.83 -7.56 -11.01
C THR A 68 5.32 -8.31 -9.78
N ALA A 69 6.55 -8.05 -9.31
CA ALA A 69 7.07 -8.65 -8.09
C ALA A 69 6.17 -8.35 -6.88
N LEU A 70 5.70 -7.11 -6.76
CA LEU A 70 4.79 -6.69 -5.70
C LEU A 70 3.43 -7.42 -5.77
N ILE A 71 2.88 -7.63 -6.97
CA ILE A 71 1.65 -8.41 -7.15
C ILE A 71 1.86 -9.85 -6.71
N LEU A 72 2.97 -10.48 -7.09
CA LEU A 72 3.27 -11.85 -6.70
C LEU A 72 3.38 -11.98 -5.17
N ILE A 73 4.00 -11.00 -4.51
CA ILE A 73 4.07 -10.93 -3.04
C ILE A 73 2.66 -10.83 -2.45
N ASN A 74 1.84 -9.89 -2.92
CA ASN A 74 0.50 -9.67 -2.36
C ASN A 74 -0.46 -10.82 -2.66
N LEU A 75 -0.37 -11.44 -3.83
CA LEU A 75 -1.10 -12.65 -4.18
C LEU A 75 -0.68 -13.81 -3.28
N SER A 76 0.61 -13.97 -3.02
CA SER A 76 1.12 -14.97 -2.08
C SER A 76 0.56 -14.72 -0.68
N LEU A 77 0.62 -13.49 -0.16
CA LEU A 77 0.07 -13.13 1.15
C LEU A 77 -1.44 -13.39 1.26
N PHE A 78 -2.18 -13.18 0.18
CA PHE A 78 -3.61 -13.46 0.12
C PHE A 78 -3.95 -14.95 0.11
N LEU A 79 -3.11 -15.78 -0.51
CA LEU A 79 -3.31 -17.22 -0.63
C LEU A 79 -2.72 -18.01 0.54
N VAL A 80 -1.69 -17.48 1.21
CA VAL A 80 -0.98 -18.10 2.35
C VAL A 80 -1.94 -18.61 3.44
N PRO A 81 -2.92 -17.83 3.94
CA PRO A 81 -3.86 -18.28 4.97
C PRO A 81 -4.77 -19.45 4.53
N ARG A 82 -4.87 -19.70 3.21
CA ARG A 82 -5.62 -20.84 2.66
C ARG A 82 -4.88 -22.17 2.81
N SER A 83 -3.60 -22.19 3.18
CA SER A 83 -2.83 -23.43 3.27
C SER A 83 -2.91 -24.10 4.64
N LYS A 84 -3.41 -25.36 4.68
CA LYS A 84 -3.38 -26.21 5.90
C LYS A 84 -1.95 -26.43 6.43
N SER A 85 -0.97 -26.45 5.54
CA SER A 85 0.44 -26.64 5.92
C SER A 85 0.96 -25.49 6.76
N LEU A 86 0.49 -24.26 6.50
CA LEU A 86 0.86 -23.08 7.27
C LEU A 86 0.22 -23.08 8.65
N GLU A 87 -1.06 -23.45 8.74
CA GLU A 87 -1.72 -23.66 10.04
C GLU A 87 -0.97 -24.72 10.87
N SER A 88 -0.57 -25.83 10.25
CA SER A 88 0.24 -26.86 10.90
C SER A 88 1.60 -26.32 11.38
N LEU A 89 2.27 -25.49 10.57
CA LEU A 89 3.56 -24.90 10.92
C LEU A 89 3.44 -23.92 12.09
N VAL A 90 2.40 -23.08 12.09
CA VAL A 90 2.09 -22.16 13.19
C VAL A 90 1.78 -22.97 14.46
N ASN A 91 0.91 -23.96 14.39
CA ASN A 91 0.58 -24.81 15.53
C ASN A 91 1.80 -25.59 16.07
N LYS A 92 2.70 -26.07 15.20
CA LYS A 92 3.99 -26.67 15.60
C LYS A 92 4.88 -25.67 16.33
N PHE A 93 4.97 -24.44 15.84
CA PHE A 93 5.76 -23.39 16.49
C PHE A 93 5.21 -23.04 17.87
N TYR A 94 3.89 -22.87 17.98
CA TYR A 94 3.25 -22.61 19.27
C TYR A 94 3.45 -23.75 20.28
N ARG A 95 3.37 -25.01 19.83
CA ARG A 95 3.67 -26.19 20.66
C ARG A 95 5.11 -26.18 21.16
N ARG A 96 6.08 -25.73 20.35
CA ARG A 96 7.49 -25.60 20.76
C ARG A 96 7.71 -24.55 21.85
N ILE A 97 6.91 -23.49 21.89
CA ILE A 97 6.96 -22.46 22.94
C ILE A 97 6.07 -22.79 24.14
N GLY A 98 5.64 -24.06 24.29
CA GLY A 98 4.86 -24.51 25.44
C GLY A 98 3.39 -24.08 25.44
N LYS A 99 2.90 -23.48 24.34
CA LYS A 99 1.49 -23.12 24.18
C LYS A 99 0.80 -24.21 23.36
N ASN A 100 -0.43 -24.58 23.72
CA ASN A 100 -1.21 -25.55 22.96
C ASN A 100 -2.42 -24.88 22.29
N PRO A 101 -2.22 -23.99 21.31
CA PRO A 101 -3.35 -23.32 20.70
C PRO A 101 -3.96 -24.23 19.64
N ASN A 102 -5.29 -24.32 19.66
CA ASN A 102 -6.07 -25.01 18.64
C ASN A 102 -6.50 -23.99 17.58
N ILE A 103 -5.53 -23.38 16.89
CA ILE A 103 -5.78 -22.30 15.93
C ILE A 103 -6.35 -22.90 14.65
N LYS A 104 -7.58 -22.52 14.28
CA LYS A 104 -8.29 -22.95 13.06
C LYS A 104 -8.40 -21.83 12.01
N ILE A 105 -7.27 -21.23 11.63
CA ILE A 105 -7.26 -20.11 10.67
C ILE A 105 -7.75 -20.57 9.28
N HIS A 106 -7.42 -21.78 8.84
CA HIS A 106 -7.73 -22.26 7.50
C HIS A 106 -9.23 -22.36 7.22
N GLU A 107 -9.99 -23.00 8.13
CA GLU A 107 -11.42 -23.24 7.95
C GLU A 107 -12.21 -21.92 8.03
N GLU A 108 -11.88 -21.06 8.99
CA GLU A 108 -12.47 -19.73 9.12
C GLU A 108 -12.18 -18.88 7.88
N TYR A 109 -10.93 -18.90 7.39
CA TYR A 109 -10.52 -18.14 6.21
C TYR A 109 -11.21 -18.60 4.93
N LEU A 110 -11.37 -19.91 4.73
CA LEU A 110 -12.09 -20.44 3.58
C LEU A 110 -13.57 -20.04 3.59
N SER A 111 -14.21 -20.08 4.75
CA SER A 111 -15.60 -19.65 4.92
C SER A 111 -15.77 -18.17 4.61
N ASP A 112 -14.92 -17.32 5.21
CA ASP A 112 -14.92 -15.88 4.99
C ASP A 112 -14.59 -15.53 3.52
N PHE A 113 -13.63 -16.22 2.91
CA PHE A 113 -13.27 -16.07 1.50
C PHE A 113 -14.45 -16.39 0.57
N SER A 114 -15.15 -17.50 0.80
CA SER A 114 -16.36 -17.86 0.03
C SER A 114 -17.44 -16.78 0.15
N SER A 115 -17.60 -16.20 1.34
CA SER A 115 -18.54 -15.10 1.56
C SER A 115 -18.17 -13.83 0.79
N LEU A 116 -16.87 -13.54 0.65
CA LEU A 116 -16.35 -12.41 -0.12
C LEU A 116 -16.66 -12.57 -1.62
N VAL A 117 -16.42 -13.77 -2.17
CA VAL A 117 -16.71 -14.09 -3.58
C VAL A 117 -18.20 -13.94 -3.89
N LYS A 118 -19.08 -14.36 -2.98
CA LYS A 118 -20.53 -14.18 -3.11
C LYS A 118 -20.96 -12.71 -3.09
N ARG A 119 -20.16 -11.85 -2.45
CA ARG A 119 -20.40 -10.40 -2.31
C ARG A 119 -19.60 -9.58 -3.34
N TYR A 120 -19.54 -10.07 -4.58
CA TYR A 120 -18.74 -9.47 -5.65
C TYR A 120 -19.02 -7.98 -5.88
N ASN A 121 -20.25 -7.50 -5.65
CA ASN A 121 -20.60 -6.07 -5.76
C ASN A 121 -19.73 -5.17 -4.86
N PHE A 122 -19.39 -5.62 -3.65
CA PHE A 122 -18.52 -4.86 -2.75
C PHE A 122 -17.06 -4.88 -3.20
N VAL A 123 -16.60 -5.99 -3.79
CA VAL A 123 -15.27 -6.09 -4.40
C VAL A 123 -15.16 -5.17 -5.62
N LEU A 124 -16.21 -5.12 -6.45
CA LEU A 124 -16.32 -4.20 -7.57
C LEU A 124 -16.29 -2.74 -7.08
N GLY A 125 -17.09 -2.41 -6.06
CA GLY A 125 -17.10 -1.07 -5.47
C GLY A 125 -15.73 -0.68 -4.92
N ALA A 126 -15.04 -1.57 -4.20
CA ALA A 126 -13.69 -1.33 -3.73
C ALA A 126 -12.69 -1.15 -4.87
N THR A 127 -12.86 -1.88 -5.98
CA THR A 127 -12.01 -1.73 -7.17
C THR A 127 -12.22 -0.37 -7.84
N ILE A 128 -13.47 0.08 -7.99
CA ILE A 128 -13.80 1.40 -8.54
C ILE A 128 -13.22 2.51 -7.65
N LEU A 129 -13.39 2.41 -6.34
CA LEU A 129 -12.81 3.38 -5.39
C LEU A 129 -11.28 3.41 -5.50
N SER A 130 -10.65 2.24 -5.63
CA SER A 130 -9.20 2.17 -5.82
C SER A 130 -8.77 2.81 -7.14
N MET A 131 -9.53 2.67 -8.23
CA MET A 131 -9.25 3.37 -9.50
C MET A 131 -9.39 4.89 -9.35
N LEU A 132 -10.43 5.37 -8.67
CA LEU A 132 -10.64 6.79 -8.40
C LEU A 132 -9.50 7.38 -7.55
N GLU A 133 -8.98 6.61 -6.59
CA GLU A 133 -7.82 7.00 -5.80
C GLU A 133 -6.59 7.24 -6.69
N ARG A 134 -6.33 6.41 -7.71
CA ARG A 134 -5.22 6.64 -8.66
C ARG A 134 -5.40 7.92 -9.45
N VAL A 135 -6.63 8.21 -9.89
CA VAL A 135 -6.96 9.46 -10.59
C VAL A 135 -6.74 10.66 -9.67
N ALA A 136 -7.15 10.58 -8.40
CA ALA A 136 -6.93 11.63 -7.42
C ALA A 136 -5.43 11.85 -7.16
N ASN A 137 -4.63 10.80 -7.07
CA ASN A 137 -3.17 10.88 -6.93
C ASN A 137 -2.53 11.58 -8.15
N ALA A 138 -2.95 11.22 -9.36
CA ALA A 138 -2.49 11.88 -10.58
C ALA A 138 -2.90 13.36 -10.63
N ALA A 139 -4.14 13.68 -10.21
CA ALA A 139 -4.63 15.05 -10.12
C ALA A 139 -3.85 15.89 -9.09
N HIS A 140 -3.49 15.29 -7.95
CA HIS A 140 -2.61 15.92 -6.97
C HIS A 140 -1.24 16.24 -7.58
N GLY A 141 -0.63 15.27 -8.28
CA GLY A 141 0.62 15.49 -9.00
C GLY A 141 0.51 16.59 -10.07
N TYR A 142 -0.63 16.68 -10.77
CA TYR A 142 -0.87 17.74 -11.74
C TYR A 142 -0.89 19.11 -11.08
N ALA A 143 -1.59 19.26 -9.95
CA ALA A 143 -1.65 20.51 -9.21
C ALA A 143 -0.24 20.96 -8.76
N LEU A 144 0.59 20.03 -8.27
CA LEU A 144 1.98 20.32 -7.91
C LEU A 144 2.83 20.73 -9.12
N ALA A 145 2.63 20.07 -10.26
CA ALA A 145 3.33 20.41 -11.49
C ALA A 145 2.98 21.83 -11.99
N LEU A 146 1.72 22.22 -11.89
CA LEU A 146 1.27 23.56 -12.25
C LEU A 146 1.91 24.65 -11.37
N LEU A 147 2.15 24.38 -10.08
CA LEU A 147 2.82 25.34 -9.18
C LEU A 147 4.22 25.72 -9.63
N ILE A 148 4.90 24.84 -10.36
CA ILE A 148 6.25 25.07 -10.88
C ILE A 148 6.26 25.34 -12.40
N GLY A 149 5.09 25.61 -12.99
CA GLY A 149 4.93 25.95 -14.41
C GLY A 149 5.04 24.76 -15.38
N LEU A 150 4.99 23.52 -14.89
CA LEU A 150 5.04 22.32 -15.72
C LEU A 150 3.63 21.82 -16.07
N LYS A 151 3.43 21.41 -17.33
CA LYS A 151 2.19 20.77 -17.81
C LYS A 151 2.47 19.34 -18.26
N PRO A 152 2.68 18.39 -17.32
CA PRO A 152 2.92 16.99 -17.67
C PRO A 152 1.64 16.37 -18.23
N SER A 153 1.79 15.33 -19.06
CA SER A 153 0.66 14.53 -19.51
C SER A 153 0.10 13.69 -18.35
N PHE A 154 -1.18 13.30 -18.47
CA PHE A 154 -1.83 12.42 -17.49
C PHE A 154 -1.01 11.14 -17.23
N TRP A 155 -0.47 10.52 -18.28
CA TRP A 155 0.31 9.29 -18.16
C TRP A 155 1.65 9.48 -17.43
N GLN A 156 2.30 10.64 -17.59
CA GLN A 156 3.52 10.97 -16.82
C GLN A 156 3.19 11.10 -15.33
N LEU A 157 2.03 11.66 -15.00
CA LEU A 157 1.57 11.82 -13.63
C LEU A 157 1.24 10.48 -12.97
N VAL A 158 0.58 9.57 -13.69
CA VAL A 158 0.28 8.22 -13.18
C VAL A 158 1.57 7.47 -12.84
N ILE A 159 2.56 7.49 -13.73
CA ILE A 159 3.84 6.82 -13.47
C ILE A 159 4.58 7.48 -12.29
N GLY A 160 4.64 8.81 -12.27
CA GLY A 160 5.45 9.56 -11.33
C GLY A 160 4.88 9.73 -9.94
N PHE A 161 3.56 9.90 -9.80
CA PHE A 161 2.92 10.26 -8.53
C PHE A 161 2.07 9.14 -7.95
N ASP A 162 1.59 8.21 -8.78
CA ASP A 162 0.75 7.11 -8.31
C ASP A 162 1.53 5.78 -8.22
N SER A 163 2.05 5.28 -9.34
CA SER A 163 2.61 3.91 -9.40
C SER A 163 3.81 3.72 -8.47
N ILE A 164 4.72 4.69 -8.39
CA ILE A 164 5.89 4.63 -7.49
C ILE A 164 5.52 4.76 -6.02
N TYR A 165 4.58 5.67 -5.71
CA TYR A 165 4.06 5.79 -4.36
C TYR A 165 3.49 4.46 -3.89
N MET A 166 2.70 3.80 -4.75
CA MET A 166 2.11 2.50 -4.42
C MET A 166 3.14 1.39 -4.28
N ILE A 167 4.17 1.35 -5.13
CA ILE A 167 5.24 0.35 -5.02
C ILE A 167 5.96 0.49 -3.69
N ILE A 168 6.40 1.70 -3.33
CA ILE A 168 7.12 1.95 -2.09
C ILE A 168 6.23 1.72 -0.87
N TRP A 169 4.95 2.08 -0.95
CA TRP A 169 4.01 1.97 0.16
C TRP A 169 3.62 0.52 0.48
N LEU A 170 3.44 -0.31 -0.55
CA LEU A 170 3.04 -1.72 -0.40
C LEU A 170 4.21 -2.67 -0.22
N LEU A 171 5.45 -2.20 -0.36
CA LEU A 171 6.61 -3.02 -0.02
C LEU A 171 6.64 -3.27 1.50
N PRO A 172 6.85 -4.52 1.94
CA PRO A 172 6.95 -4.87 3.36
C PRO A 172 8.31 -4.46 3.95
N ILE A 173 8.86 -3.31 3.54
CA ILE A 173 10.15 -2.81 4.01
C ILE A 173 9.90 -1.82 5.16
N VAL A 174 10.59 -2.06 6.27
CA VAL A 174 10.49 -1.28 7.52
C VAL A 174 11.49 -0.12 7.44
N THR A 175 11.24 0.88 6.60
CA THR A 175 12.01 2.14 6.63
C THR A 175 11.12 3.27 7.15
N PRO A 176 11.31 3.71 8.41
CA PRO A 176 10.58 4.86 8.95
C PRO A 176 10.72 6.07 8.04
N GLY A 177 9.60 6.59 7.54
CA GLY A 177 9.58 7.81 6.72
C GLY A 177 9.80 7.60 5.23
N ASN A 178 10.52 6.54 4.82
CA ASN A 178 11.04 6.37 3.44
C ASN A 178 11.61 7.68 2.85
N ILE A 179 12.14 8.56 3.72
CA ILE A 179 12.69 9.86 3.34
C ILE A 179 14.00 9.61 2.60
N GLY A 180 14.19 10.29 1.48
CA GLY A 180 15.29 10.06 0.54
C GLY A 180 14.95 8.97 -0.47
N VAL A 181 14.48 7.80 -0.04
CA VAL A 181 14.18 6.67 -0.97
C VAL A 181 13.04 7.03 -1.91
N TYR A 182 11.95 7.60 -1.37
CA TYR A 182 10.81 8.01 -2.18
C TYR A 182 11.19 9.10 -3.18
N GLU A 183 11.90 10.13 -2.73
CA GLU A 183 12.28 11.29 -3.54
C GLU A 183 13.26 10.87 -4.65
N LEU A 184 14.24 10.03 -4.32
CA LEU A 184 15.18 9.47 -5.30
C LEU A 184 14.45 8.63 -6.35
N THR A 185 13.54 7.75 -5.92
CA THR A 185 12.80 6.87 -6.82
C THR A 185 11.86 7.68 -7.71
N GLN A 186 11.09 8.60 -7.13
CA GLN A 186 10.19 9.49 -7.85
C GLN A 186 10.96 10.37 -8.85
N THR A 187 12.08 10.95 -8.44
CA THR A 187 12.95 11.75 -9.32
C THR A 187 13.45 10.90 -10.49
N GLY A 188 13.95 9.69 -10.22
CA GLY A 188 14.44 8.77 -11.24
C GLY A 188 13.34 8.41 -12.24
N VAL A 189 12.14 8.11 -11.76
CA VAL A 189 11.02 7.66 -12.59
C VAL A 189 10.42 8.80 -13.41
N LEU A 190 10.24 9.99 -12.83
CA LEU A 190 9.86 11.20 -13.57
C LEU A 190 10.89 11.52 -14.66
N SER A 191 12.18 11.29 -14.37
CA SER A 191 13.25 11.45 -15.38
C SER A 191 13.16 10.42 -16.51
N LEU A 192 12.79 9.17 -16.20
CA LEU A 192 12.61 8.12 -17.22
C LEU A 192 11.48 8.43 -18.21
N VAL A 193 10.46 9.18 -17.77
CA VAL A 193 9.33 9.62 -18.60
C VAL A 193 9.52 11.01 -19.22
N GLY A 194 10.75 11.53 -19.19
CA GLY A 194 11.16 12.71 -19.96
C GLY A 194 11.12 14.05 -19.22
N ILE A 195 10.88 14.06 -17.89
CA ILE A 195 10.96 15.29 -17.09
C ILE A 195 12.43 15.56 -16.76
N SER A 196 12.87 16.82 -16.84
CA SER A 196 14.25 17.15 -16.51
C SER A 196 14.55 16.83 -15.03
N ARG A 197 15.76 16.34 -14.74
CA ARG A 197 16.13 15.87 -13.39
C ARG A 197 15.91 16.92 -12.31
N GLY A 198 16.22 18.20 -12.60
CA GLY A 198 16.02 19.31 -11.66
C GLY A 198 14.54 19.53 -11.33
N ILE A 199 13.67 19.51 -12.34
CA ILE A 199 12.22 19.65 -12.16
C ILE A 199 11.64 18.42 -11.45
N ALA A 200 12.08 17.22 -11.82
CA ALA A 200 11.69 15.97 -11.18
C ALA A 200 12.07 15.94 -9.69
N ALA A 201 13.27 16.40 -9.35
CA ALA A 201 13.72 16.53 -7.97
C ALA A 201 12.86 17.52 -7.18
N LEU A 202 12.61 18.71 -7.74
CA LEU A 202 11.75 19.73 -7.13
C LEU A 202 10.34 19.18 -6.88
N LEU A 203 9.74 18.50 -7.87
CA LEU A 203 8.43 17.87 -7.74
C LEU A 203 8.41 16.86 -6.60
N SER A 204 9.43 15.99 -6.51
CA SER A 204 9.48 14.96 -5.48
C SER A 204 9.56 15.53 -4.06
N VAL A 205 10.32 16.62 -3.89
CA VAL A 205 10.41 17.34 -2.60
C VAL A 205 9.09 18.02 -2.28
N LEU A 206 8.46 18.69 -3.24
CA LEU A 206 7.16 19.32 -3.03
C LEU A 206 6.10 18.28 -2.64
N THR A 207 6.03 17.15 -3.34
CA THR A 207 5.12 16.04 -2.98
C THR A 207 5.31 15.63 -1.53
N ARG A 208 6.56 15.46 -1.07
CA ARG A 208 6.81 15.13 0.33
C ARG A 208 6.29 16.19 1.30
N VAL A 209 6.58 17.46 1.04
CA VAL A 209 6.15 18.57 1.91
C VAL A 209 4.62 18.58 2.02
N PHE A 210 3.91 18.43 0.91
CA PHE A 210 2.44 18.42 0.91
C PHE A 210 1.86 17.17 1.59
N ILE A 211 2.45 15.99 1.38
CA ILE A 211 2.06 14.78 2.11
C ILE A 211 2.28 14.98 3.62
N VAL A 212 3.41 15.56 4.03
CA VAL A 212 3.71 15.79 5.44
C VAL A 212 2.72 16.78 6.06
N LEU A 213 2.44 17.90 5.38
CA LEU A 213 1.55 18.94 5.89
C LEU A 213 0.07 18.55 5.79
N GLY A 214 -0.34 17.75 4.81
CA GLY A 214 -1.71 17.34 4.61
C GLY A 214 -2.08 16.07 5.35
N GLU A 215 -1.33 14.98 5.15
CA GLU A 215 -1.71 13.67 5.67
C GLU A 215 -1.43 13.50 7.18
N TYR A 216 -0.41 14.16 7.75
CA TYR A 216 -0.12 14.00 9.18
C TYR A 216 -1.21 14.62 10.07
N PRO A 217 -1.70 15.85 9.81
CA PRO A 217 -2.81 16.40 10.58
C PRO A 217 -4.09 15.57 10.44
N LEU A 218 -4.42 15.11 9.22
CA LEU A 218 -5.58 14.25 8.99
C LEU A 218 -5.47 12.91 9.72
N PHE A 219 -4.30 12.28 9.69
CA PHE A 219 -4.04 11.05 10.43
C PHE A 219 -4.18 11.27 11.95
N LEU A 220 -3.62 12.36 12.48
CA LEU A 220 -3.74 12.69 13.91
C LEU A 220 -5.20 12.93 14.30
N ALA A 221 -5.95 13.67 13.49
CA ALA A 221 -7.38 13.91 13.71
C ALA A 221 -8.17 12.60 13.71
N ALA A 222 -7.89 11.69 12.77
CA ALA A 222 -8.50 10.37 12.73
C ALA A 222 -8.12 9.49 13.94
N ALA A 223 -6.84 9.46 14.32
CA ALA A 223 -6.40 8.67 15.48
C ALA A 223 -7.07 9.14 16.78
N VAL A 224 -7.17 10.46 16.96
CA VAL A 224 -7.88 11.07 18.10
C VAL A 224 -9.37 10.74 18.07
N SER A 225 -10.03 10.77 16.91
CA SER A 225 -11.47 10.44 16.80
C SER A 225 -11.76 8.96 17.09
N PHE A 226 -10.80 8.06 16.87
CA PHE A 226 -10.87 6.66 17.30
C PHE A 226 -10.48 6.42 18.77
N GLY A 227 -10.33 7.49 19.57
CA GLY A 227 -10.03 7.40 21.01
C GLY A 227 -8.59 7.00 21.32
N ILE A 228 -7.69 7.04 20.32
CA ILE A 228 -6.27 6.75 20.52
C ILE A 228 -5.61 8.04 21.01
N SER A 229 -5.15 8.05 22.26
CA SER A 229 -4.43 9.20 22.80
C SER A 229 -3.05 9.35 22.14
N ILE A 230 -2.60 10.57 21.91
CA ILE A 230 -1.24 10.83 21.38
C ILE A 230 -0.16 10.20 22.29
N LYS A 231 -0.45 10.07 23.60
CA LYS A 231 0.38 9.38 24.58
C LYS A 231 0.49 7.87 24.30
N SER A 232 -0.61 7.18 24.00
CA SER A 232 -0.56 5.74 23.74
C SER A 232 0.13 5.39 22.41
N ILE A 233 0.08 6.28 21.40
CA ILE A 233 0.85 6.11 20.15
C ILE A 233 2.36 6.27 20.42
N THR A 234 2.74 7.26 21.22
CA THR A 234 4.15 7.50 21.57
C THR A 234 4.73 6.43 22.49
N GLU A 235 3.91 5.84 23.37
CA GLU A 235 4.28 4.68 24.20
C GLU A 235 4.44 3.41 23.35
N LEU A 236 3.52 3.11 22.43
CA LEU A 236 3.63 1.99 21.48
C LEU A 236 4.90 2.04 20.62
N VAL A 237 5.34 3.24 20.23
CA VAL A 237 6.57 3.43 19.45
C VAL A 237 7.82 3.27 20.33
N LYS A 238 7.73 3.60 21.62
CA LYS A 238 8.84 3.43 22.57
C LYS A 238 9.04 1.98 23.00
N GLU A 239 7.98 1.19 23.15
CA GLU A 239 8.06 -0.23 23.51
C GLU A 239 8.61 -1.12 22.39
N TRP A 240 8.76 -0.58 21.16
CA TRP A 240 9.30 -1.28 19.99
C TRP A 240 10.77 -0.95 19.67
N LYS A 241 11.44 -0.15 20.49
CA LYS A 241 12.90 0.06 20.45
C LYS A 241 13.59 -0.80 21.49
#